data_AF-A0A3R6PX99-F1
#
_entry.id   AF-A0A3R6PX99-F1
#
_cell.length_a   1.000
_cell.length_b   1.000
_cell.length_c   1.000
_cell.angle_alpha   90.00
_cell.angle_beta   90.00
_cell.angle_gamma   90.00
#
_symmetry.space_group_name_H-M   'P 1'
#
loop_
_entity.id
_entity.type
_entity.pdbx_description
1 polymer ?
#
loop_
_entity_poly.entity_id
_entity_poly.type
_entity_poly.pdbx_seq_one_letter_code
_entity_poly.pdbx_strand_id
1 'polypeptide(L)' 'MSVREQLNELTAALPDYKLAYVLAYVQGLIADETTDQADDAYCEQLLKNYRENPDPHKHDAVPLEELAQELGIAL' A
#
# COMPACT_ATOMS: atom_id res chain seq x y z
N MET A 1 -34.23 -2.29 5.94
CA MET A 1 -33.27 -1.22 6.23
C MET A 1 -31.88 -1.73 5.91
N SER A 2 -31.19 -1.09 4.96
CA SER A 2 -29.82 -1.42 4.57
C SER A 2 -28.82 -1.04 5.66
N VAL A 3 -27.61 -1.61 5.58
CA VAL A 3 -26.50 -1.25 6.47
C VAL A 3 -26.16 0.25 6.38
N ARG A 4 -26.26 0.83 5.17
CA ARG A 4 -26.03 2.26 4.95
C ARG A 4 -27.07 3.14 5.63
N GLU A 5 -28.34 2.74 5.60
CA GLU A 5 -29.43 3.45 6.30
C GLU A 5 -29.24 3.38 7.83
N GLN A 6 -28.87 2.22 8.37
CA GLN A 6 -28.57 2.05 9.80
C GLN A 6 -27.41 2.94 10.26
N LEU A 7 -26.34 3.05 9.47
CA LEU A 7 -25.19 3.91 9.76
C LEU A 7 -25.57 5.40 9.78
N ASN A 8 -26.42 5.83 8.85
CA ASN A 8 -26.88 7.22 8.80
C ASN A 8 -27.69 7.60 10.05
N GLU A 9 -28.57 6.72 10.52
CA GLU A 9 -29.33 6.95 11.76
C GLU A 9 -28.43 7.02 12.99
N LEU A 10 -27.47 6.09 13.10
CA LEU A 10 -26.53 6.06 14.23
C LEU A 10 -25.62 7.29 14.27
N THR A 11 -25.11 7.72 13.11
CA THR A 11 -24.23 8.89 13.01
C THR A 11 -24.99 10.20 13.26
N ALA A 12 -26.25 10.29 12.84
CA ALA A 12 -27.10 11.45 13.13
C ALA A 12 -27.35 11.67 14.64
N ALA A 13 -27.31 10.60 15.45
CA ALA A 13 -27.49 10.66 16.90
C ALA A 13 -26.19 10.93 17.69
N LEU A 14 -25.03 10.94 17.04
CA LEU A 14 -23.74 11.11 17.69
C LEU A 14 -23.35 12.59 17.82
N PRO A 15 -22.74 13.00 18.94
CA PRO A 15 -22.12 14.32 19.04
C PRO A 15 -20.84 14.39 18.19
N ASP A 16 -20.52 15.59 17.69
CA ASP A 16 -19.41 15.84 16.74
C ASP A 16 -18.06 15.24 17.15
N TYR A 17 -17.69 15.32 18.44
CA TYR A 17 -16.41 14.76 18.89
C TYR A 17 -16.34 13.24 18.76
N LYS A 18 -17.48 12.53 18.77
CA LYS A 18 -17.54 11.09 18.49
C LYS A 18 -17.54 10.80 16.99
N LEU A 19 -18.16 11.67 16.20
CA LEU A 19 -18.10 11.58 14.74
C LEU A 19 -16.68 11.69 14.21
N ALA A 20 -15.81 12.48 14.85
CA ALA A 20 -14.39 12.53 14.52
C ALA A 20 -13.70 11.16 14.64
N TYR A 21 -14.02 10.35 15.65
CA TYR A 21 -13.47 8.98 15.77
C TYR A 21 -13.99 8.04 14.68
N VAL A 22 -15.29 8.14 14.36
CA VAL A 22 -15.91 7.34 13.28
C VAL A 22 -15.27 7.70 11.94
N LEU A 23 -15.08 8.99 11.67
CA LEU A 23 -14.42 9.47 10.46
C LEU A 23 -13.00 8.92 10.35
N ALA A 24 -12.19 9.04 11.42
CA ALA A 24 -10.83 8.52 11.44
C ALA A 24 -10.77 7.01 11.17
N TYR A 25 -11.69 6.23 11.76
CA TYR A 25 -11.75 4.79 11.52
C TYR A 25 -12.08 4.45 10.06
N VAL A 26 -13.10 5.10 9.48
CA VAL A 26 -13.47 4.89 8.07
C VAL A 26 -12.36 5.32 7.12
N GLN A 27 -11.69 6.44 7.42
CA GLN A 27 -10.51 6.88 6.66
C GLN A 27 -9.38 5.84 6.73
N GLY A 28 -9.18 5.20 7.88
CA GLY A 28 -8.23 4.09 8.03
C GLY A 28 -8.56 2.90 7.14
N LEU A 29 -9.83 2.48 7.08
CA LEU A 29 -10.26 1.38 6.20
C LEU A 29 -10.04 1.70 4.71
N ILE A 30 -10.35 2.93 4.30
CA ILE A 30 -10.12 3.37 2.91
C ILE A 30 -8.62 3.42 2.61
N ALA A 31 -7.82 3.96 3.54
CA ALA A 31 -6.38 4.06 3.37
C ALA A 31 -5.72 2.68 3.23
N ASP A 32 -6.14 1.70 4.05
CA ASP A 32 -5.68 0.31 4.00
C ASP A 32 -5.91 -0.30 2.61
N GLU A 33 -7.16 -0.25 2.11
CA GLU A 33 -7.50 -0.74 0.76
C GLU A 33 -6.71 -0.03 -0.35
N THR A 34 -6.51 1.30 -0.23
CA THR A 34 -5.73 2.04 -1.24
C THR A 34 -4.23 1.76 -1.17
N THR A 35 -3.71 1.42 0.01
CA THR A 35 -2.28 1.11 0.20
C THR A 35 -1.98 -0.25 -0.40
N ASP A 36 -2.80 -1.26 -0.11
CA ASP A 36 -2.65 -2.60 -0.68
C ASP A 36 -2.73 -2.57 -2.22
N GLN A 37 -3.70 -1.83 -2.78
CA GLN A 37 -3.81 -1.67 -4.23
C GLN A 37 -2.62 -0.94 -4.85
N ALA A 38 -2.04 0.03 -4.15
CA ALA A 38 -0.86 0.75 -4.60
C ALA A 38 0.39 -0.13 -4.58
N ASP A 39 0.54 -0.97 -3.54
CA ASP A 39 1.64 -1.92 -3.41
C ASP A 39 1.57 -3.00 -4.51
N ASP A 40 0.39 -3.54 -4.80
CA ASP A 40 0.18 -4.47 -5.90
C ASP A 40 0.56 -3.83 -7.24
N ALA A 41 0.05 -2.63 -7.53
CA ALA A 41 0.36 -1.91 -8.77
C ALA A 41 1.85 -1.59 -8.89
N TYR A 42 2.51 -1.24 -7.79
CA TYR A 42 3.95 -0.99 -7.75
C TYR A 42 4.74 -2.27 -8.07
N CYS A 43 4.39 -3.39 -7.44
CA CYS A 43 5.04 -4.69 -7.67
C CYS A 43 4.86 -5.17 -9.13
N GLU A 44 3.66 -5.03 -9.68
CA GLU A 44 3.38 -5.36 -11.09
C GLU A 44 4.22 -4.51 -12.04
N GLN A 45 4.33 -3.20 -11.78
CA GLN A 45 5.15 -2.29 -12.58
C GLN A 45 6.65 -2.62 -12.48
N LEU A 46 7.14 -2.98 -11.29
CA LEU A 46 8.54 -3.40 -11.07
C LEU A 46 8.86 -4.63 -11.93
N LEU A 47 7.99 -5.64 -11.90
CA LEU A 47 8.14 -6.86 -12.69
C LEU A 47 8.09 -6.58 -14.20
N LYS A 48 7.17 -5.71 -14.63
CA LYS A 48 7.09 -5.27 -16.02
C LYS A 48 8.38 -4.57 -16.46
N ASN A 49 8.87 -3.62 -15.68
CA ASN A 49 10.12 -2.91 -15.95
C ASN A 49 11.30 -3.89 -16.08
N TYR A 50 11.40 -4.88 -15.20
CA TYR A 50 12.42 -5.92 -15.29
C TYR A 50 12.32 -6.75 -16.58
N ARG A 51 11.10 -7.18 -16.93
CA ARG A 51 10.86 -7.97 -18.15
C ARG A 51 11.16 -7.18 -19.42
N GLU A 52 10.80 -5.91 -19.45
CA GLU A 52 10.99 -5.00 -20.58
C GLU A 52 12.41 -4.39 -20.64
N ASN A 53 13.22 -4.57 -19.59
CA ASN A 53 14.61 -4.12 -19.57
C ASN A 53 15.39 -4.76 -20.76
N PRO A 54 15.96 -3.96 -21.68
CA PRO A 54 16.66 -4.47 -22.86
C PRO A 54 18.10 -4.94 -22.57
N ASP A 55 18.59 -4.74 -21.33
CA ASP A 55 19.93 -5.16 -20.92
C ASP A 55 20.08 -6.70 -21.02
N PRO A 56 20.99 -7.21 -21.86
CA PRO A 56 21.22 -8.65 -21.98
C PRO A 56 21.76 -9.29 -20.69
N HIS A 57 22.33 -8.48 -19.78
CA HIS A 57 22.91 -8.91 -18.51
C HIS A 57 21.93 -8.79 -17.32
N LYS A 58 20.66 -8.44 -17.54
CA LYS A 58 19.67 -8.28 -16.45
C LYS A 58 19.41 -9.54 -15.59
N HIS A 59 19.90 -10.69 -16.03
CA HIS A 59 19.79 -11.96 -15.33
C HIS A 59 21.09 -12.39 -14.66
N ASP A 60 22.16 -11.61 -14.81
CA ASP A 60 23.44 -11.89 -14.18
C ASP A 60 23.29 -11.71 -12.67
N ALA A 61 23.76 -12.72 -11.92
CA ALA A 61 23.71 -12.70 -10.48
C ALA A 61 25.00 -12.08 -9.93
N VAL A 62 24.85 -11.28 -8.87
CA VAL A 62 25.96 -10.74 -8.07
C VAL A 62 25.92 -11.38 -6.67
N PRO A 63 27.06 -11.76 -6.08
CA PRO A 63 27.13 -12.16 -4.67
C PRO A 63 26.52 -11.10 -3.75
N LEU A 64 25.86 -11.53 -2.68
CA LEU A 64 25.19 -10.63 -1.74
C LEU A 64 26.21 -9.68 -1.08
N GLU A 65 27.41 -10.19 -0.77
CA GLU A 65 28.50 -9.44 -0.17
C GLU A 65 29.01 -8.33 -1.09
N GLU A 66 29.11 -8.61 -2.38
CA GLU A 66 29.53 -7.63 -3.40
C GLU A 66 28.46 -6.54 -3.57
N LEU A 67 27.19 -6.93 -3.69
CA LEU A 67 26.07 -5.98 -3.77
C LEU A 67 26.00 -5.07 -2.53
N ALA A 68 26.15 -5.65 -1.33
CA ALA A 68 26.10 -4.87 -0.09
C ALA A 68 27.27 -3.87 0.00
N GLN A 69 28.47 -4.29 -0.42
CA GLN A 69 29.63 -3.39 -0.49
C GLN A 69 29.40 -2.24 -1.47
N GLU A 70 28.86 -2.51 -2.67
CA GLU A 70 28.55 -1.49 -3.67
C GLU A 70 27.52 -0.46 -3.18
N LEU A 71 26.51 -0.92 -2.44
CA LEU A 71 25.43 -0.08 -1.93
C LEU A 71 25.73 0.55 -0.55
N GLY A 72 26.90 0.26 0.05
CA GLY A 72 27.25 0.75 1.38
C GLY A 72 26.38 0.17 2.51
N ILE A 73 25.85 -1.03 2.31
CA ILE A 73 25.00 -1.75 3.28
C ILE A 73 25.90 -2.63 4.16
N ALA A 74 25.74 -2.53 5.47
CA ALA A 74 26.35 -3.48 6.40
C ALA A 74 25.49 -4.75 6.45
N LEU A 75 26.07 -5.90 6.10
CA LEU A 75 25.46 -7.23 6.23
C LEU A 75 25.55 -7.78 7.65
#